data_AF-A0A9W6GZD0-F1
#
_entry.id   AF-A0A9W6GZD0-F1
#
_cell.length_a   1.000
_cell.length_b   1.000
_cell.length_c   1.000
_cell.angle_alpha   90.00
_cell.angle_beta   90.00
_cell.angle_gamma   90.00
#
_symmetry.space_group_name_H-M   'P 1'
#
loop_
_entity.id
_entity.type
_entity.pdbx_description
1 polymer ?
#
loop_
_entity_poly.entity_id
_entity_poly.type
_entity_poly.pdbx_seq_one_letter_code
_entity_poly.pdbx_strand_id
1 'polypeptide(L)' 'MTAHWGIEDPAAVEGSDIEKQKAFNLAFRYMKTRISLLLATPLHRLDKLALTNRLREIGEAEGASHGHKAEA' A
#
# COMPACT_ATOMS: atom_id res chain seq x y z
N MET A 1 0.29 -4.03 -16.81
CA MET A 1 -0.57 -3.30 -15.86
C MET A 1 0.16 -3.31 -14.54
N THR A 2 0.43 -2.13 -13.99
CA THR A 2 1.23 -1.94 -12.76
C THR A 2 0.48 -0.95 -11.87
N ALA A 3 0.48 -1.16 -10.56
CA ALA A 3 -0.08 -0.23 -9.59
C ALA A 3 0.98 0.07 -8.53
N HIS A 4 1.03 1.32 -8.05
CA HIS A 4 1.98 1.73 -7.02
C HIS A 4 1.34 1.58 -5.64
N TRP A 5 1.96 0.76 -4.78
CA TRP A 5 1.44 0.40 -3.45
C TRP A 5 2.41 0.81 -2.35
N GLY A 6 3.10 1.94 -2.53
CA GLY A 6 4.04 2.45 -1.55
C GLY A 6 3.39 2.72 -0.19
N ILE A 7 4.18 2.59 0.86
CA ILE A 7 3.88 3.00 2.23
C ILE A 7 5.08 3.75 2.78
N GLU A 8 4.91 4.48 3.86
CA GLU A 8 6.04 5.03 4.62
C GLU A 8 6.99 3.91 5.05
N ASP A 9 8.30 4.15 4.95
CA ASP A 9 9.32 3.19 5.33
C ASP A 9 9.39 3.09 6.87
N PRO A 10 8.96 1.96 7.48
CA PRO A 10 9.01 1.82 8.93
C PRO A 10 10.44 1.73 9.47
N ALA A 11 11.43 1.39 8.64
CA ALA A 11 12.83 1.31 9.04
C ALA A 11 13.50 2.69 9.14
N ALA A 12 12.90 3.71 8.51
CA ALA A 12 13.37 5.10 8.62
C ALA A 12 12.93 5.78 9.94
N VAL A 13 12.07 5.14 10.74
CA VAL A 13 11.61 5.71 12.02
C VAL A 13 12.68 5.54 13.11
N GLU A 14 13.13 6.68 13.64
CA GLU A 14 14.01 6.75 14.80
C GLU A 14 13.21 6.90 16.12
N GLY A 15 13.90 6.78 17.26
CA GLY A 15 13.29 6.90 18.59
C GLY A 15 13.32 5.60 19.40
N SER A 16 12.40 5.50 20.35
CA SER A 16 12.26 4.36 21.26
C SER A 16 11.85 3.08 20.53
N ASP A 17 12.13 1.93 21.13
CA ASP A 17 11.73 0.63 20.58
C ASP A 17 10.21 0.52 20.38
N ILE A 18 9.43 1.19 21.24
CA ILE A 18 7.96 1.25 21.12
C ILE A 18 7.55 2.02 19.86
N GLU A 19 8.21 3.14 19.55
CA GLU A 19 7.91 3.95 18.35
C GLU A 19 8.26 3.18 17.07
N LYS A 20 9.43 2.55 17.04
CA LYS A 20 9.84 1.66 15.95
C LYS A 20 8.84 0.51 15.76
N GLN A 21 8.50 -0.19 16.84
CA GLN A 21 7.53 -1.30 16.77
C GLN A 21 6.15 -0.83 16.28
N LYS A 22 5.70 0.37 16.69
CA LYS A 22 4.45 0.95 16.19
C LYS A 22 4.50 1.20 14.68
N ALA A 23 5.61 1.75 14.16
CA ALA A 23 5.80 1.99 12.73
C ALA A 23 5.75 0.68 11.92
N PHE A 24 6.49 -0.35 12.35
CA PHE A 24 6.45 -1.66 11.70
C PHE A 24 5.07 -2.30 11.75
N ASN A 25 4.38 -2.24 12.89
CA ASN A 25 3.02 -2.76 13.02
C ASN A 25 2.04 -2.02 12.11
N LEU A 26 2.22 -0.71 11.92
CA LEU A 26 1.39 0.10 11.02
C LEU A 26 1.62 -0.29 9.56
N ALA A 27 2.89 -0.34 9.13
CA ALA A 27 3.27 -0.80 7.79
C ALA A 27 2.72 -2.21 7.48
N PHE A 28 2.86 -3.14 8.43
CA PHE A 28 2.30 -4.49 8.32
C PHE A 28 0.78 -4.47 8.13
N ARG A 29 0.05 -3.66 8.92
CA ARG A 29 -1.42 -3.55 8.79
C ARG A 29 -1.82 -3.07 7.40
N TYR A 30 -1.17 -2.02 6.88
CA TYR A 30 -1.46 -1.51 5.54
C TYR A 30 -1.25 -2.58 4.46
N MET A 31 -0.11 -3.27 4.48
CA MET A 31 0.19 -4.32 3.50
C MET A 31 -0.77 -5.51 3.61
N LYS A 32 -1.08 -5.95 4.83
CA LYS A 32 -2.03 -7.03 5.08
C LYS A 32 -3.41 -6.70 4.51
N THR A 33 -3.89 -5.49 4.73
CA THR A 33 -5.17 -5.02 4.19
C THR A 33 -5.16 -5.03 2.66
N ARG A 34 -4.11 -4.50 2.02
CA ARG A 34 -3.99 -4.46 0.55
C ARG A 34 -3.95 -5.84 -0.07
N ILE A 35 -3.16 -6.76 0.48
CA ILE A 35 -3.11 -8.16 0.02
C ILE A 35 -4.48 -8.83 0.17
N SER A 36 -5.18 -8.59 1.28
CA SER A 36 -6.52 -9.15 1.50
C SER A 36 -7.52 -8.64 0.45
N LEU A 37 -7.50 -7.35 0.12
CA LEU A 37 -8.35 -6.76 -0.92
C LEU A 37 -8.03 -7.28 -2.32
N LEU A 38 -6.75 -7.52 -2.62
CA LEU A 38 -6.33 -8.12 -3.88
C LEU A 38 -6.90 -9.53 -4.03
N LEU A 39 -6.73 -10.36 -3.01
CA LEU A 39 -7.22 -11.74 -3.02
C LEU A 39 -8.75 -11.82 -3.11
N ALA A 40 -9.45 -10.82 -2.57
CA ALA A 40 -10.91 -10.71 -2.68
C ALA A 40 -11.40 -10.18 -4.04
N THR A 41 -10.51 -9.75 -4.94
CA THR A 41 -10.90 -9.18 -6.23
C THR A 41 -11.27 -10.28 -7.23
N PRO A 42 -12.48 -10.25 -7.83
CA PRO A 42 -12.92 -11.29 -8.77
C PRO A 42 -12.30 -11.06 -10.16
N LEU A 43 -11.02 -11.41 -10.32
CA LEU A 43 -10.21 -11.12 -11.53
C LEU A 43 -10.88 -11.54 -12.85
N HIS A 44 -11.58 -12.67 -12.85
CA HIS A 44 -12.24 -13.23 -14.05
C HIS A 44 -13.50 -12.48 -14.48
N ARG A 45 -14.03 -11.57 -13.65
CA ARG A 45 -15.26 -10.80 -13.93
C ARG A 45 -14.99 -9.35 -14.33
N LEU A 46 -13.73 -8.92 -14.30
CA LEU A 46 -13.34 -7.54 -14.55
C LEU A 46 -12.69 -7.43 -15.93
N ASP A 47 -13.12 -6.43 -16.70
CA ASP A 47 -12.36 -6.01 -17.87
C ASP A 47 -11.05 -5.33 -17.46
N LYS A 48 -10.19 -5.05 -18.44
CA LYS A 48 -8.85 -4.48 -18.21
C LYS A 48 -8.91 -3.12 -17.52
N LEU A 49 -9.89 -2.27 -17.83
CA LEU A 49 -10.01 -0.94 -17.26
C LEU A 49 -10.49 -1.04 -15.80
N ALA A 50 -11.52 -1.85 -15.55
CA ALA A 50 -12.05 -2.11 -14.22
C ALA A 50 -10.98 -2.72 -13.30
N LEU A 51 -10.19 -3.67 -13.81
CA LEU A 51 -9.08 -4.26 -13.07
C LEU A 51 -7.99 -3.23 -12.76
N THR A 52 -7.62 -2.38 -13.73
CA THR A 52 -6.63 -1.32 -13.52
C THR A 52 -7.09 -0.33 -12.45
N ASN A 53 -8.36 0.07 -12.49
CA ASN A 53 -8.95 0.96 -11.49
C ASN A 53 -8.96 0.32 -10.11
N ARG A 54 -9.38 -0.95 -10.03
CA ARG A 54 -9.41 -1.70 -8.76
C ARG A 54 -8.03 -1.82 -8.13
N LEU A 55 -6.99 -2.13 -8.91
CA LEU A 55 -5.62 -2.23 -8.39
C LEU A 55 -5.06 -0.89 -7.92
N ARG A 56 -5.46 0.22 -8.56
CA ARG A 56 -5.10 1.57 -8.15
C ARG A 56 -5.80 1.98 -6.84
N GLU A 57 -7.10 1.71 -6.72
CA GLU A 57 -7.86 1.92 -5.46
C GLU A 57 -7.22 1.18 -4.28
N ILE A 58 -6.79 -0.08 -4.48
CA ILE A 58 -6.10 -0.85 -3.44
C ILE A 58 -4.76 -0.19 -3.06
N GLY A 59 -4.03 0.35 -4.04
CA GLY A 59 -2.76 1.05 -3.80
C GLY A 59 -2.92 2.38 -3.08
N GLU A 60 -4.02 3.09 -3.32
CA GLU A 60 -4.37 4.39 -2.73
C GLU A 60 -5.11 4.26 -1.38
N ALA A 61 -5.29 3.03 -0.87
CA ALA A 61 -5.84 2.78 0.46
C ALA A 61 -4.95 3.38 1.57
N GLU A 62 -5.50 3.47 2.79
CA GLU A 62 -4.84 4.07 3.97
C GLU A 62 -3.35 3.69 4.08
N GLY A 63 -2.52 4.68 4.40
CA GLY A 63 -1.08 4.53 4.47
C GLY A 63 -0.35 4.59 3.13
N ALA A 64 -1.02 4.99 2.05
CA ALA A 64 -0.38 5.15 0.75
C ALA A 64 0.65 6.29 0.81
N SER A 65 1.89 6.01 0.43
CA SER A 65 2.86 7.06 0.18
C SER A 65 2.50 7.74 -1.14
N HIS A 66 1.99 8.96 -1.09
CA HIS A 66 1.89 9.79 -2.28
C HIS A 66 3.32 10.22 -2.63
N GLY A 67 3.82 9.75 -3.77
CA GLY A 67 5.22 9.89 -4.15
C GLY A 67 5.73 11.31 -3.90
N HIS A 68 6.82 11.41 -3.13
CA HIS A 68 7.70 12.56 -3.20
C HIS A 68 8.11 12.65 -4.67
N LYS A 69 7.73 13.72 -5.39
CA LYS A 69 8.36 14.00 -6.68
C LYS A 69 9.85 14.15 -6.35
N ALA A 70 10.66 13.17 -6.73
CA ALA A 70 12.10 13.36 -6.78
C ALA A 70 12.33 14.51 -7.76
N GLU A 71 12.65 15.69 -7.24
CA GLU A 71 13.22 16.77 -8.03
C GLU A 71 14.55 16.27 -8.58
N ALA A 72 14.64 16.28 -9.91
CA ALA A 72 15.81 15.91 -10.69
C ALA A 72 16.77 17.10 -10.82
#